data_AF-A0A2P7TF39-F1
#
_entry.id   AF-A0A2P7TF39-F1
#
_cell.length_a   1.000
_cell.length_b   1.000
_cell.length_c   1.000
_cell.angle_alpha   90.00
_cell.angle_beta   90.00
_cell.angle_gamma   90.00
#
_symmetry.space_group_name_H-M   'P 1'
#
loop_
_entity.id
_entity.type
_entity.pdbx_description
1 polymer ?
#
loop_
_entity_poly.entity_id
_entity_poly.type
_entity_poly.pdbx_seq_one_letter_code
_entity_poly.pdbx_strand_id
1 'polypeptide(L)'
;MESILTNYLLPAGIYLIFIAFATVIAMALWQVVKDFTHDPVGTAKSMAGVFALIVIVLIIWQFSSPEKTGIFAKSKYADISGGVMKFVGAGNTAAVLMIVASIVTLIGSEIYNIFK
;
A
#
# COMPACT_ATOMS: atom_id res chain seq x y z
N MET A 1 36.19 10.28 14.60
CA MET A 1 34.78 10.59 14.31
C MET A 1 34.19 9.67 13.26
N GLU A 2 34.87 9.42 12.13
CA GLU A 2 34.42 8.47 11.11
C GLU A 2 34.10 7.08 11.67
N SER A 3 34.97 6.53 12.52
CA SER A 3 34.78 5.19 13.12
C SER A 3 33.52 5.06 13.99
N ILE A 4 33.07 6.12 14.66
CA ILE A 4 31.84 6.09 15.50
C ILE A 4 30.59 6.15 14.61
N LEU A 5 30.66 6.96 13.55
CA LEU A 5 29.60 7.10 12.56
C LEU A 5 29.36 5.79 11.79
N THR A 6 30.42 5.13 11.32
CA THR A 6 30.31 3.92 10.49
C THR A 6 30.09 2.64 11.29
N ASN A 7 30.68 2.48 12.48
CA ASN A 7 30.56 1.23 13.22
C ASN A 7 29.43 1.21 14.27
N TYR A 8 28.89 2.36 14.68
CA TYR A 8 27.89 2.41 15.75
C TYR A 8 26.60 3.14 15.35
N LEU A 9 26.68 4.35 14.77
CA LEU A 9 25.48 5.14 14.44
C LEU A 9 24.72 4.60 13.22
N LEU A 10 25.42 4.28 12.14
CA LEU A 10 24.79 3.73 10.92
C LEU A 10 24.10 2.37 11.19
N PRO A 11 24.72 1.41 11.88
CA PRO A 11 24.04 0.17 12.27
C PRO A 11 22.86 0.41 13.22
N ALA A 12 23.02 1.29 14.23
CA ALA A 12 21.93 1.65 15.15
C ALA A 12 20.74 2.28 14.41
N GLY A 13 20.99 3.12 13.40
CA GLY A 13 19.95 3.72 12.55
C GLY A 13 19.12 2.68 11.80
N ILE A 14 19.75 1.59 11.34
CA ILE A 14 19.04 0.48 10.70
C ILE A 14 18.11 -0.22 11.69
N TYR A 15 18.56 -0.47 12.92
CA TYR A 15 17.71 -1.05 13.97
C TYR A 15 16.54 -0.13 14.37
N LEU A 16 16.76 1.19 14.36
CA LEU A 16 15.70 2.16 14.62
C LEU A 16 14.58 2.12 13.57
N ILE A 17 14.87 1.75 12.32
CA ILE A 17 13.84 1.57 11.28
C ILE A 17 12.88 0.44 11.67
N PHE A 18 13.41 -0.69 12.15
CA PHE A 18 12.58 -1.82 12.58
C PHE A 18 11.75 -1.48 13.82
N ILE A 19 12.33 -0.74 14.77
CA ILE A 19 11.61 -0.27 15.97
C ILE A 19 10.49 0.71 15.58
N ALA A 20 10.77 1.65 14.68
CA ALA A 20 9.79 2.59 14.18
C ALA A 20 8.64 1.87 13.45
N PHE A 21 8.98 0.91 12.58
CA PHE A 21 7.99 0.09 11.88
C PHE A 21 7.10 -0.71 12.85
N ALA A 22 7.70 -1.36 13.85
CA ALA A 22 6.95 -2.09 14.88
C ALA A 22 6.02 -1.17 15.68
N THR A 23 6.48 0.05 16.00
CA THR A 23 5.69 1.05 16.73
C THR A 23 4.48 1.52 15.91
N VAL A 24 4.67 1.78 14.61
CA VAL A 24 3.56 2.14 13.70
C VAL A 24 2.52 1.03 13.65
N ILE A 25 2.94 -0.23 13.54
CA ILE A 25 2.02 -1.39 13.55
C ILE A 25 1.28 -1.48 14.88
N ALA A 26 1.99 -1.38 16.00
CA ALA A 26 1.38 -1.47 17.33
C ALA A 26 0.33 -0.37 17.56
N MET A 27 0.62 0.87 17.13
CA MET A 27 -0.30 2.00 17.23
C MET A 27 -1.53 1.81 16.33
N ALA A 28 -1.34 1.32 15.10
CA ALA A 28 -2.44 1.03 14.18
C ALA A 28 -3.37 -0.07 14.75
N LEU A 29 -2.80 -1.15 15.29
CA LEU A 29 -3.58 -2.23 15.92
C LEU A 29 -4.30 -1.75 17.18
N TRP A 30 -3.64 -0.95 18.02
CA TRP A 30 -4.25 -0.36 19.21
C TRP A 30 -5.45 0.51 18.86
N GLN A 31 -5.33 1.33 17.81
CA GLN A 31 -6.42 2.17 17.34
C GLN A 31 -7.61 1.33 16.86
N VAL A 32 -7.37 0.27 16.09
CA VAL A 32 -8.43 -0.66 15.66
C VAL A 32 -9.15 -1.29 16.86
N VAL A 33 -8.41 -1.75 17.87
CA VAL A 33 -9.00 -2.35 19.09
C VAL A 33 -9.84 -1.33 19.84
N LYS A 34 -9.33 -0.10 20.02
CA LYS A 34 -10.04 0.97 20.69
C LYS A 34 -11.34 1.32 19.95
N ASP A 35 -11.29 1.48 18.63
CA ASP A 35 -12.44 1.85 17.82
C ASP A 35 -13.49 0.72 17.81
N PHE A 36 -13.07 -0.56 17.81
CA PHE A 36 -13.99 -1.69 17.94
C PHE A 36 -14.78 -1.71 19.25
N THR A 37 -14.21 -1.20 20.34
CA THR A 37 -14.90 -1.14 21.64
C THR A 37 -15.90 0.01 21.76
N HIS A 38 -15.76 1.06 20.94
CA HIS A 38 -16.62 2.24 20.99
C HIS A 38 -17.68 2.26 19.88
N ASP A 39 -17.30 1.86 18.66
CA ASP A 39 -18.20 1.69 17.52
C ASP A 39 -17.82 0.43 16.72
N PRO A 40 -18.32 -0.75 17.14
CA PRO A 40 -17.96 -2.01 16.52
C PRO A 40 -18.47 -2.11 15.07
N VAL A 41 -19.60 -1.47 14.74
CA VAL A 41 -20.22 -1.58 13.42
C VAL A 41 -19.52 -0.66 12.42
N GLY A 42 -19.21 0.58 12.81
CA GLY A 42 -18.43 1.50 11.98
C GLY A 42 -17.02 0.98 11.72
N THR A 43 -16.37 0.44 12.75
CA THR A 43 -15.01 -0.12 12.65
C THR A 43 -14.98 -1.40 11.82
N ALA A 44 -15.97 -2.28 11.95
CA ALA A 44 -16.06 -3.46 11.09
C ALA A 44 -16.24 -3.09 9.60
N LYS A 45 -17.04 -2.05 9.30
CA LYS A 45 -17.22 -1.56 7.92
C LYS A 45 -15.94 -0.95 7.35
N SER A 46 -15.21 -0.15 8.14
CA SER A 46 -13.95 0.43 7.69
C SER A 46 -12.89 -0.65 7.44
N MET A 47 -12.79 -1.63 8.33
CA MET A 47 -11.91 -2.80 8.16
C MET A 47 -12.29 -3.64 6.95
N ALA A 48 -13.59 -3.88 6.71
CA ALA A 48 -14.05 -4.58 5.53
C ALA A 48 -13.65 -3.85 4.24
N GLY A 49 -13.69 -2.51 4.24
CA GLY A 49 -13.20 -1.68 3.13
C GLY A 49 -11.70 -1.84 2.88
N VAL A 50 -10.89 -1.82 3.95
CA VAL A 50 -9.44 -2.06 3.85
C VAL A 50 -9.14 -3.47 3.33
N PHE A 51 -9.87 -4.48 3.83
CA PHE A 51 -9.70 -5.86 3.39
C PHE A 51 -10.10 -6.05 1.92
N ALA A 52 -11.21 -5.44 1.50
CA ALA A 52 -11.63 -5.43 0.10
C ALA A 52 -10.57 -4.80 -0.80
N LEU A 53 -9.95 -3.69 -0.37
CA LEU A 53 -8.86 -3.06 -1.11
C LEU A 53 -7.63 -3.96 -1.23
N ILE A 54 -7.23 -4.65 -0.15
CA ILE A 54 -6.13 -5.63 -0.19
C ILE A 54 -6.44 -6.75 -1.18
N VAL A 55 -7.65 -7.29 -1.15
CA VAL A 55 -8.08 -8.35 -2.08
C VAL A 55 -8.04 -7.87 -3.53
N ILE A 56 -8.53 -6.65 -3.82
CA ILE A 56 -8.47 -6.06 -5.16
C ILE A 56 -7.02 -5.93 -5.64
N VAL A 57 -6.12 -5.43 -4.79
CA VAL A 57 -4.70 -5.29 -5.12
C VAL A 57 -4.05 -6.66 -5.37
N LEU A 58 -4.38 -7.69 -4.59
CA LEU A 58 -3.87 -9.04 -4.79
C LEU A 58 -4.39 -9.66 -6.10
N ILE A 59 -5.65 -9.43 -6.45
CA ILE A 59 -6.23 -9.85 -7.73
C ILE A 59 -5.49 -9.18 -8.89
N ILE A 60 -5.32 -7.86 -8.84
CA ILE A 60 -4.57 -7.11 -9.86
C ILE A 60 -3.13 -7.60 -9.94
N TRP A 61 -2.49 -7.87 -8.80
CA TRP A 61 -1.16 -8.44 -8.76
C TRP A 61 -1.13 -9.80 -9.42
N GLN A 62 -2.06 -10.71 -9.13
CA GLN A 62 -2.12 -12.03 -9.76
C GLN A 62 -2.13 -11.95 -11.29
N PHE A 63 -2.91 -11.02 -11.85
CA PHE A 63 -3.04 -10.79 -13.29
C PHE A 63 -1.96 -9.91 -13.92
N SER A 64 -1.13 -9.25 -13.11
CA SER A 64 -0.05 -8.41 -13.62
C SER A 64 1.09 -9.25 -14.23
N SER A 65 1.60 -8.80 -15.38
CA SER A 65 2.71 -9.46 -16.06
C SER A 65 4.05 -9.12 -15.37
N PRO A 66 4.95 -10.10 -15.19
CA PRO A 66 6.31 -9.85 -14.70
C PRO A 66 7.25 -9.34 -15.79
N GLU A 67 6.78 -9.15 -17.02
CA GLU A 67 7.63 -8.80 -18.17
C GLU A 67 8.14 -7.36 -18.11
N LYS A 68 9.44 -7.20 -18.40
CA LYS A 68 10.10 -5.91 -18.56
C LYS A 68 9.79 -5.36 -19.95
N THR A 69 8.74 -4.57 -20.08
CA THR A 69 8.30 -3.99 -21.36
C THR A 69 9.06 -2.70 -21.68
N GLY A 70 9.57 -2.57 -22.91
CA GLY A 70 10.27 -1.37 -23.42
C GLY A 70 11.66 -1.66 -24.00
N ILE A 71 12.08 -0.83 -24.97
CA ILE A 71 13.29 -1.00 -25.80
C ILE A 71 14.58 -1.01 -24.96
N PHE A 72 14.58 -0.37 -23.78
CA PHE A 72 15.70 -0.35 -22.82
C PHE A 72 15.40 -1.03 -21.48
N ALA A 73 14.21 -1.64 -21.31
CA ALA A 73 13.77 -2.16 -20.02
C ALA A 73 14.57 -3.39 -19.57
N LYS A 74 15.08 -4.18 -20.52
CA LYS A 74 15.91 -5.36 -20.22
C LYS A 74 17.30 -5.00 -19.67
N SER A 75 17.88 -3.89 -20.15
CA SER A 75 19.19 -3.39 -19.68
C SER A 75 19.06 -2.55 -18.40
N LYS A 76 18.09 -1.64 -18.33
CA LYS A 76 17.90 -0.72 -17.20
C LYS A 76 17.45 -1.41 -15.91
N TYR A 77 16.71 -2.51 -16.03
CA TYR A 77 16.17 -3.24 -14.90
C TYR A 77 16.74 -4.65 -14.79
N ALA A 78 17.92 -4.92 -15.33
CA ALA A 78 18.52 -6.26 -15.36
C ALA A 78 18.52 -6.93 -13.98
N ASP A 79 18.89 -6.17 -12.93
CA ASP A 79 19.00 -6.64 -11.54
C ASP A 79 17.67 -6.71 -10.78
N ILE A 80 16.58 -6.21 -11.36
CA ILE A 80 15.25 -6.25 -10.72
C ILE A 80 14.61 -7.60 -10.96
N SER A 81 14.20 -8.27 -9.88
CA SER A 81 13.48 -9.55 -9.96
C SER A 81 12.10 -9.38 -10.61
N GLY A 82 11.62 -10.43 -11.29
CA GLY A 82 10.29 -10.43 -11.91
C GLY A 82 9.16 -10.18 -10.90
N GLY A 83 9.33 -10.61 -9.65
CA GLY A 83 8.37 -10.36 -8.57
C GLY A 83 8.25 -8.88 -8.19
N VAL A 84 9.38 -8.17 -8.08
CA VAL A 84 9.40 -6.72 -7.80
C VAL A 84 8.78 -5.95 -8.96
N MET A 85 9.09 -6.35 -10.20
CA MET A 85 8.49 -5.70 -11.37
C MET A 85 6.98 -5.91 -11.46
N LYS A 86 6.53 -7.13 -11.17
CA LYS A 86 5.11 -7.48 -11.06
C LYS A 86 4.41 -6.65 -9.99
N PHE A 87 5.05 -6.45 -8.83
CA PHE A 87 4.53 -5.60 -7.76
C PHE A 87 4.37 -4.13 -8.18
N VAL A 88 5.39 -3.55 -8.83
CA VAL A 88 5.34 -2.17 -9.33
C VAL A 88 4.27 -2.00 -10.41
N GLY A 89 4.19 -2.93 -11.36
CA GLY A 89 3.17 -2.92 -12.41
C GLY A 89 1.75 -3.05 -11.85
N ALA A 90 1.55 -3.96 -10.90
CA ALA A 90 0.28 -4.11 -10.19
C ALA A 90 -0.10 -2.84 -9.42
N GLY A 91 0.86 -2.23 -8.73
CA GLY A 91 0.66 -0.97 -8.00
C GLY A 91 0.23 0.16 -8.92
N ASN A 92 0.86 0.29 -10.08
CA ASN A 92 0.50 1.32 -11.06
C ASN A 92 -0.92 1.10 -11.63
N THR A 93 -1.25 -0.14 -12.00
CA THR A 93 -2.58 -0.49 -12.49
C THR A 93 -3.66 -0.29 -11.42
N ALA A 94 -3.38 -0.68 -10.18
CA ALA A 94 -4.28 -0.46 -9.05
C ALA A 94 -4.52 1.02 -8.79
N ALA A 95 -3.47 1.86 -8.84
CA ALA A 95 -3.60 3.30 -8.70
C ALA A 95 -4.53 3.91 -9.77
N VAL A 96 -4.34 3.52 -11.04
CA VAL A 96 -5.20 4.00 -12.14
C VAL A 96 -6.65 3.56 -11.94
N LEU A 97 -6.88 2.29 -11.58
CA LEU A 97 -8.23 1.78 -11.31
C LEU A 97 -8.91 2.52 -10.15
N MET A 98 -8.17 2.83 -9.08
CA MET A 98 -8.70 3.57 -7.94
C MET A 98 -9.04 5.03 -8.29
N ILE A 99 -8.25 5.67 -9.16
CA ILE A 99 -8.56 7.02 -9.66
C ILE A 99 -9.83 6.99 -10.52
N VAL A 100 -9.99 6.01 -11.40
CA VAL A 100 -11.21 5.89 -12.21
C VAL A 100 -12.42 5.60 -11.32
N ALA A 101 -12.30 4.67 -10.37
CA ALA A 101 -13.35 4.34 -9.42
C ALA A 101 -13.75 5.54 -8.57
N SER A 102 -12.80 6.37 -8.14
CA SER A 102 -13.09 7.57 -7.35
C SER A 102 -13.88 8.60 -8.14
N ILE A 103 -13.52 8.84 -9.42
CA ILE A 103 -14.26 9.74 -10.31
C ILE A 103 -15.70 9.26 -10.51
N VAL A 104 -15.89 7.96 -10.80
CA VAL A 104 -17.23 7.37 -10.97
C VAL A 104 -18.05 7.49 -9.68
N THR A 105 -17.43 7.23 -8.53
CA THR A 105 -18.12 7.35 -7.23
C THR A 105 -18.51 8.80 -6.94
N LEU A 106 -17.66 9.77 -7.26
CA LEU A 106 -17.91 11.20 -7.10
C LEU A 106 -19.11 11.65 -7.94
N ILE A 107 -19.12 11.29 -9.22
CA ILE A 107 -20.24 11.58 -10.12
C ILE A 107 -21.52 10.92 -9.62
N GLY A 108 -21.45 9.65 -9.22
CA GLY A 108 -22.59 8.92 -8.65
C GLY A 108 -23.14 9.56 -7.38
N SER A 109 -22.28 10.05 -6.49
CA SER A 109 -22.71 10.75 -5.26
C SER A 109 -23.37 12.08 -5.55
N GLU A 110 -22.85 12.86 -6.51
CA GLU A 110 -23.47 14.13 -6.91
C GLU A 110 -24.85 13.89 -7.55
N ILE A 111 -24.96 12.89 -8.42
CA ILE A 111 -26.25 12.50 -9.01
C ILE A 111 -27.23 12.10 -7.90
N TYR A 112 -26.83 11.24 -6.96
CA TYR A 112 -27.68 10.84 -5.84
C TYR A 112 -28.14 12.04 -4.99
N ASN A 113 -27.26 13.01 -4.74
CA ASN A 113 -27.58 14.22 -3.99
C ASN A 113 -28.57 15.13 -4.74
N ILE A 114 -28.54 15.17 -6.07
CA ILE A 114 -29.49 15.94 -6.88
C ILE A 114 -30.90 15.32 -6.83
N PHE A 115 -30.99 13.99 -6.70
CA PHE A 115 -32.26 13.26 -6.65
C PHE A 115 -32.82 13.04 -5.24
N LYS A 116 -32.16 13.58 -4.21
CA LYS A 116 -32.58 13.51 -2.82
C LYS A 116 -33.06 14.88 -2.33
#